data_AF-A0A3N5HPM6-F1
#
_entry.id   AF-A0A3N5HPM6-F1
#
_cell.length_a   1.000
_cell.length_b   1.000
_cell.length_c   1.000
_cell.angle_alpha   90.00
_cell.angle_beta   90.00
_cell.angle_gamma   90.00
#
_symmetry.space_group_name_H-M   'P 1'
#
loop_
_entity.id
_entity.type
_entity.pdbx_description
1 polymer ?
#
loop_
_entity_poly.entity_id
_entity_poly.type
_entity_poly.pdbx_seq_one_letter_code
_entity_poly.pdbx_strand_id
1 'polypeptide(L)' 'MIEYQNIFTRVQVHGPADMGVPMKPGNWPRNPETATVRLLGFLGDAQIGPIYLGFLGIASL' A
#
# COMPACT_ATOMS: atom_id res chain seq x y z
N MET A 1 30.20 -8.92 -18.28
CA MET A 1 29.39 -9.88 -17.50
C MET A 1 27.93 -9.45 -17.60
N ILE A 2 26.97 -10.36 -17.64
CA ILE A 2 25.54 -10.00 -17.57
C ILE A 2 25.02 -10.32 -16.18
N GLU A 3 24.51 -9.31 -15.48
CA GLU A 3 24.06 -9.42 -14.10
C GLU A 3 22.67 -8.81 -13.94
N TYR A 4 21.98 -9.20 -12.88
CA TYR A 4 20.67 -8.65 -12.56
C TYR A 4 20.82 -7.25 -11.96
N GLN A 5 20.16 -6.26 -12.58
CA GLN A 5 20.29 -4.86 -12.19
C GLN A 5 19.28 -4.42 -11.11
N ASN A 6 18.46 -5.33 -10.59
CA ASN A 6 17.46 -5.05 -9.55
C ASN A 6 16.44 -3.94 -9.90
N ILE A 7 16.08 -3.81 -11.18
CA ILE A 7 15.07 -2.84 -11.63
C ILE A 7 13.64 -3.41 -11.55
N PHE A 8 13.48 -4.72 -11.80
CA PHE A 8 12.18 -5.38 -11.76
C PHE A 8 12.21 -6.62 -10.88
N THR A 9 11.39 -6.66 -9.83
CA THR A 9 11.28 -7.79 -8.90
C THR A 9 11.04 -9.11 -9.63
N ARG A 10 11.99 -10.06 -9.51
CA ARG A 10 11.92 -11.37 -10.20
C ARG A 10 10.84 -12.29 -9.65
N VAL A 11 10.68 -12.27 -8.32
CA VAL A 11 9.70 -13.08 -7.59
C VAL A 11 9.04 -12.18 -6.55
N GLN A 12 7.73 -12.01 -6.67
CA GLN A 12 6.94 -11.23 -5.71
C GLN A 12 6.39 -12.17 -4.64
N VAL A 13 6.50 -11.76 -3.37
CA VAL A 13 5.97 -12.50 -2.22
C VAL A 13 4.87 -11.65 -1.58
N HIS A 14 3.78 -12.29 -1.17
CA HIS A 14 2.64 -11.60 -0.56
C HIS A 14 2.30 -12.21 0.80
N GLY A 15 2.14 -11.35 1.80
CA GLY A 15 1.54 -11.69 3.09
C GLY A 15 0.10 -11.19 3.18
N PRO A 16 -0.52 -11.25 4.37
CA PRO A 16 -1.75 -10.52 4.66
C PRO A 16 -1.56 -9.01 4.43
N ALA A 17 -2.65 -8.32 4.11
CA ALA A 17 -2.60 -6.87 3.89
C ALA A 17 -2.13 -6.12 5.16
N ASP A 18 -1.21 -5.18 4.99
CA ASP A 18 -0.74 -4.32 6.07
C ASP A 18 -1.73 -3.16 6.27
N MET A 19 -2.43 -3.15 7.42
CA MET A 19 -3.38 -2.09 7.78
C MET A 19 -2.69 -0.84 8.37
N GLY A 20 -1.37 -0.89 8.49
CA GLY A 20 -0.50 0.15 9.00
C GLY A 20 -0.54 0.29 10.51
N VAL A 21 0.28 1.20 11.02
CA VAL A 21 0.41 1.45 12.46
C VAL A 21 -0.91 1.97 13.05
N PRO A 22 -1.30 1.53 14.27
CA PRO A 22 -2.49 2.03 14.97
C PRO A 22 -2.49 3.54 15.13
N MET A 23 -3.66 4.17 14.95
CA MET A 23 -3.81 5.61 15.07
C MET A 23 -4.09 6.03 16.52
N LYS A 24 -3.71 7.26 16.86
CA LYS A 24 -4.05 7.84 18.17
C LYS A 24 -5.57 7.99 18.31
N PRO A 25 -6.12 7.95 19.53
CA PRO A 25 -7.53 8.21 19.78
C PRO A 25 -7.99 9.56 19.19
N GLY A 26 -9.24 9.63 18.73
CA GLY A 26 -9.83 10.83 18.13
C GLY A 26 -9.64 10.96 16.61
N ASN A 27 -8.81 10.12 15.99
CA ASN A 27 -8.75 10.01 14.54
C ASN A 27 -9.90 9.16 14.01
N TRP A 28 -10.34 9.44 12.78
CA TRP A 28 -11.28 8.58 12.07
C TRP A 28 -10.60 7.25 11.69
N PRO A 29 -11.35 6.15 11.53
CA PRO A 29 -10.78 4.91 11.01
C PRO A 29 -10.31 5.10 9.56
N ARG A 30 -9.24 4.41 9.18
CA ARG A 30 -8.91 4.21 7.75
C ARG A 30 -9.98 3.34 7.11
N ASN A 31 -10.15 3.43 5.79
CA ASN A 31 -10.99 2.45 5.10
C ASN A 31 -10.38 1.03 5.26
N PRO A 32 -11.21 -0.03 5.26
CA PRO A 32 -10.71 -1.39 5.38
C PRO A 32 -10.23 -1.98 4.03
N GLU A 33 -10.53 -1.30 2.92
CA GLU A 33 -10.29 -1.82 1.58
C GLU A 33 -8.81 -1.80 1.23
N THR A 34 -8.33 -2.94 0.75
CA THR A 34 -6.98 -3.11 0.22
C THR A 34 -7.04 -3.94 -1.06
N ALA A 35 -6.10 -3.71 -1.96
CA ALA A 35 -5.94 -4.49 -3.18
C ALA A 35 -4.47 -4.81 -3.40
N THR A 36 -4.18 -5.94 -4.05
CA THR A 36 -2.83 -6.29 -4.49
C THR A 36 -2.75 -6.20 -6.00
N VAL A 37 -1.87 -5.33 -6.52
CA VAL A 37 -1.67 -5.09 -7.94
C VAL A 37 -0.31 -5.63 -8.37
N ARG A 38 -0.33 -6.81 -9.02
CA ARG A 38 0.88 -7.51 -9.50
C ARG A 38 1.80 -6.65 -10.37
N LEU A 39 1.24 -5.75 -11.16
CA LEU A 39 2.03 -4.86 -12.02
C LEU A 39 2.87 -3.87 -11.22
N LEU A 40 2.32 -3.32 -10.12
CA LEU A 40 3.08 -2.43 -9.23
C LEU A 40 4.17 -3.19 -8.47
N GLY A 41 3.90 -4.44 -8.08
CA GLY A 41 4.87 -5.31 -7.42
C GLY A 41 6.14 -5.59 -8.22
N PHE A 42 6.15 -5.34 -9.53
CA PHE A 42 7.38 -5.43 -10.32
C PHE A 42 8.34 -4.28 -10.03
N LEU A 43 7.85 -3.12 -9.65
CA LEU A 43 8.66 -1.92 -9.40
C LEU A 43 8.77 -1.57 -7.91
N GLY A 44 7.87 -2.09 -7.06
CA GLY A 44 7.84 -1.77 -5.64
C GLY A 44 6.82 -2.61 -4.88
N ASP A 45 6.09 -1.98 -3.96
CA ASP A 45 5.01 -2.63 -3.22
C ASP A 45 3.79 -2.86 -4.14
N ALA A 46 3.18 -4.03 -4.01
CA ALA A 46 1.99 -4.39 -4.74
C ALA A 46 0.70 -3.94 -4.04
N GLN A 47 0.74 -3.62 -2.74
CA GLN A 47 -0.46 -3.25 -1.99
C GLN A 47 -0.92 -1.81 -2.32
N ILE A 48 -2.22 -1.64 -2.54
CA ILE A 48 -2.93 -0.36 -2.60
C ILE A 48 -3.90 -0.29 -1.43
N GLY A 49 -3.87 0.83 -0.72
CA GLY A 49 -4.66 1.05 0.50
C GLY A 49 -4.02 0.44 1.75
N PRO A 50 -4.62 0.63 2.93
CA PRO A 50 -5.82 1.45 3.17
C PRO A 50 -5.53 2.96 3.11
N ILE A 51 -6.55 3.77 2.85
CA ILE A 51 -6.48 5.24 2.85
C ILE A 51 -7.19 5.83 4.07
N TYR A 52 -6.59 6.88 4.63
CA TYR A 52 -7.24 7.70 5.65
C TYR A 52 -8.03 8.83 4.99
N LEU A 53 -9.30 8.96 5.34
CA LEU A 53 -10.14 10.05 4.84
C LEU A 53 -10.98 10.65 5.98
N GLY A 54 -10.39 11.62 6.67
CA GLY A 54 -11.09 12.44 7.67
C GLY A 54 -11.85 13.61 7.04
N PHE A 55 -12.54 14.40 7.87
CA PHE A 55 -13.30 15.58 7.42
C PHE A 55 -12.52 16.51 6.47
N LEU A 56 -11.28 16.86 6.83
CA LEU A 56 -10.43 17.72 5.99
C LEU A 56 -10.07 17.06 4.65
N GLY A 57 -9.90 15.74 4.64
CA GLY A 57 -9.66 14.98 3.41
C GLY A 57 -10.87 15.00 2.50
N ILE A 58 -12.07 14.81 3.05
CA ILE A 58 -13.33 14.91 2.29
C ILE A 58 -13.53 16.32 1.74
N ALA A 59 -13.31 17.35 2.55
CA ALA A 59 -13.48 18.74 2.14
C ALA A 59 -12.49 19.18 1.06
N SER A 60 -11.38 18.47 0.89
CA SER A 60 -10.34 18.77 -0.11
C SER A 60 -10.57 18.11 -1.47
N LEU A 61 -11.32 17.00 -1.53
CA LEU A 61 -11.62 16.27 -2.76
C LEU A 61 -12.76 16.94 -3.53
#